data_AF-A0A428T8B1-F1
#
_entry.id   AF-A0A428T8B1-F1
#
_cell.length_a   1.000
_cell.length_b   1.000
_cell.length_c   1.000
_cell.angle_alpha   90.00
_cell.angle_beta   90.00
_cell.angle_gamma   90.00
#
_symmetry.space_group_name_H-M   'P 1'
#
loop_
_entity.id
_entity.type
_entity.pdbx_description
1 polymer ?
#
loop_
_entity_poly.entity_id
_entity_poly.type
_entity_poly.pdbx_seq_one_letter_code
_entity_poly.pdbx_strand_id
1 'polypeptide(L)'
;MTAVDKSSPEPDLSSEQPEFARTETSSGKSVEEVLSAAGVDFRPDDPSLPCLTIRMWTIGIAFCLVGSGVNTLYTLRFPSVSLSQSAIQFLAYPIGKAWQYVVPDWGVTVLGQRHSLNPGPFNYKENMLIYILANLSFLTRLSADVLTEQRVFYGLHAGWGFELLATLTTILYGFALAGLGRSLVVEPKDLVWPGVLGNTALNAALHSSRKEEVEGTVSRYRFFLMAFMASFCWYWLPDFLFPALGYFTWVCWIAPRNPVVNQIFGMKSGIGLFAFHI
;
A
#
# COMPACT_ATOMS: atom_id res chain seq x y z
N MET A 1 42.32 -11.83 75.24
CA MET A 1 42.59 -13.21 74.84
C MET A 1 41.68 -13.48 73.64
N THR A 2 42.28 -13.50 72.43
CA THR A 2 41.87 -14.18 71.17
C THR A 2 40.37 -14.40 70.86
N ALA A 3 39.80 -14.19 69.67
CA ALA A 3 40.23 -13.71 68.34
C ALA A 3 38.97 -13.70 67.42
N VAL A 4 39.17 -13.38 66.13
CA VAL A 4 38.23 -13.50 64.97
C VAL A 4 37.30 -12.29 64.83
N ASP A 5 37.43 -11.47 63.78
CA ASP A 5 37.14 -11.82 62.39
C ASP A 5 37.84 -10.86 61.40
N LYS A 6 38.31 -11.37 60.24
CA LYS A 6 38.98 -10.57 59.20
C LYS A 6 38.16 -10.68 57.91
N SER A 7 37.48 -9.58 57.60
CA SER A 7 36.65 -9.30 56.43
C SER A 7 37.34 -9.61 55.09
N SER A 8 36.66 -10.39 54.24
CA SER A 8 36.87 -10.45 52.80
C SER A 8 35.92 -9.44 52.10
N PRO A 9 36.32 -8.77 51.01
CA PRO A 9 35.48 -7.78 50.34
C PRO A 9 34.45 -8.44 49.41
N GLU A 10 33.20 -7.97 49.46
CA GLU A 10 32.15 -8.29 48.48
C GLU A 10 32.49 -7.67 47.11
N PRO A 11 32.26 -8.36 45.98
CA PRO A 11 32.41 -7.76 44.66
C PRO A 11 31.19 -6.89 44.31
N ASP A 12 31.46 -5.66 43.89
CA ASP A 12 30.52 -4.65 43.42
C ASP A 12 29.66 -5.16 42.26
N LEU A 13 28.40 -5.49 42.52
CA LEU A 13 27.43 -5.98 41.55
C LEU A 13 26.58 -4.80 41.03
N SER A 14 27.20 -3.83 40.33
CA SER A 14 26.48 -2.61 39.92
C SER A 14 26.85 -2.04 38.53
N SER A 15 27.33 -2.85 37.58
CA SER A 15 27.72 -2.29 36.26
C SER A 15 27.28 -3.01 34.98
N GLU A 16 26.46 -4.05 35.03
CA GLU A 16 25.98 -4.73 33.80
C GLU A 16 24.45 -4.74 33.64
N GLN A 17 23.88 -3.56 33.35
CA GLN A 17 22.66 -3.29 32.55
C GLN A 17 22.35 -1.77 32.63
N PRO A 18 21.98 -1.04 31.55
CA PRO A 18 21.29 -1.53 30.35
C PRO A 18 21.66 -0.80 29.02
N GLU A 19 22.41 -1.44 28.13
CA GLU A 19 22.51 -1.01 26.72
C GLU A 19 21.25 -1.42 25.93
N PHE A 20 20.63 -2.53 26.35
CA PHE A 20 19.39 -3.06 25.78
C PHE A 20 18.19 -2.12 26.00
N ALA A 21 18.00 -1.58 27.22
CA ALA A 21 16.89 -0.67 27.52
C ALA A 21 17.04 0.70 26.84
N ARG A 22 18.27 1.19 26.60
CA ARG A 22 18.49 2.42 25.82
C ARG A 22 18.14 2.24 24.35
N THR A 23 18.41 1.06 23.79
CA THR A 23 18.09 0.72 22.40
C THR A 23 16.57 0.62 22.20
N GLU A 24 15.85 -0.02 23.12
CA GLU A 24 14.39 -0.09 23.09
C GLU A 24 13.73 1.30 23.21
N THR A 25 14.23 2.14 24.13
CA THR A 25 13.67 3.50 24.31
C THR A 25 13.96 4.41 23.11
N SER A 26 15.12 4.25 22.45
CA SER A 26 15.47 5.01 21.24
C SER A 26 14.68 4.52 20.02
N SER A 27 14.49 3.21 19.88
CA SER A 27 13.73 2.62 18.79
C SER A 27 12.24 2.96 18.91
N GLY A 28 11.66 2.91 20.12
CA GLY A 28 10.28 3.31 20.37
C GLY A 28 9.99 4.76 19.96
N LYS A 29 10.87 5.70 20.32
CA LYS A 29 10.74 7.11 19.91
C LYS A 29 10.84 7.31 18.40
N SER A 30 11.75 6.60 17.73
CA SER A 30 11.86 6.66 16.26
C SER A 30 10.61 6.10 15.58
N VAL A 31 10.03 5.03 16.13
CA VAL A 31 8.80 4.42 15.60
C VAL A 31 7.60 5.36 15.81
N GLU A 32 7.47 5.99 16.98
CA GLU A 32 6.46 7.00 17.26
C GLU A 32 6.56 8.21 16.31
N GLU A 33 7.77 8.72 16.04
CA GLU A 33 7.97 9.80 15.07
C GLU A 33 7.53 9.40 13.66
N VAL A 34 7.84 8.17 13.24
CA VAL A 34 7.44 7.63 11.94
C VAL A 34 5.92 7.43 11.85
N LEU A 35 5.29 6.94 12.92
CA LEU A 35 3.83 6.78 13.01
C LEU A 35 3.11 8.13 13.02
N SER A 36 3.67 9.11 13.74
CA SER A 36 3.21 10.50 13.74
C SER A 36 3.32 11.09 12.33
N ALA A 37 4.48 10.99 11.67
CA ALA A 37 4.66 11.44 10.29
C ALA A 37 3.69 10.75 9.30
N ALA A 38 3.39 9.46 9.54
CA ALA A 38 2.45 8.68 8.75
C ALA A 38 0.97 8.98 9.05
N GLY A 39 0.68 9.98 9.89
CA GLY A 39 -0.68 10.41 10.14
C GLY A 39 -1.45 9.54 11.15
N VAL A 40 -0.81 8.51 11.72
CA VAL A 40 -1.47 7.45 12.50
C VAL A 40 -1.86 7.93 13.90
N ASP A 41 -1.11 8.88 14.46
CA ASP A 41 -1.27 9.34 15.85
C ASP A 41 -2.03 10.68 16.01
N PHE A 42 -2.44 11.31 14.90
CA PHE A 42 -3.07 12.64 14.93
C PHE A 42 -4.52 12.63 15.44
N ARG A 43 -5.18 11.48 15.54
CA ARG A 43 -6.58 11.38 15.97
C ARG A 43 -6.80 10.17 16.87
N PRO A 44 -7.41 10.34 18.06
CA PRO A 44 -7.94 9.20 18.80
C PRO A 44 -8.98 8.48 17.93
N ASP A 45 -8.93 7.15 17.89
CA ASP A 45 -9.86 6.36 17.09
C ASP A 45 -11.29 6.56 17.61
N ASP A 46 -12.17 7.09 16.75
CA ASP A 46 -13.58 7.30 17.08
C ASP A 46 -14.40 6.07 16.63
N PRO A 47 -14.92 5.25 17.57
CA PRO A 47 -15.68 4.05 17.24
C PRO A 47 -17.09 4.35 16.69
N SER A 48 -17.58 5.59 16.81
CA SER A 48 -18.92 5.96 16.34
C SER A 48 -19.00 6.23 14.83
N LEU A 49 -17.85 6.40 14.18
CA LEU A 49 -17.79 6.72 12.77
C LEU A 49 -18.22 5.52 11.89
N PRO A 50 -19.05 5.75 10.85
CA PRO A 50 -19.49 4.67 9.97
C PRO A 50 -18.32 4.15 9.12
N CYS A 51 -18.17 2.82 9.08
CA CYS A 51 -17.12 2.11 8.34
C CYS A 51 -17.67 1.32 7.15
N LEU A 52 -18.69 0.50 7.39
CA LEU A 52 -19.27 -0.43 6.42
C LEU A 52 -20.51 0.16 5.76
N THR A 53 -20.32 1.21 4.97
CA THR A 53 -21.42 1.91 4.29
C THR A 53 -21.66 1.34 2.89
N ILE A 54 -22.88 1.54 2.36
CA ILE A 54 -23.19 1.15 0.98
C ILE A 54 -22.28 1.88 -0.01
N ARG A 55 -22.01 3.17 0.24
CA ARG A 55 -21.08 3.99 -0.55
C ARG A 55 -19.68 3.36 -0.61
N MET A 56 -19.15 2.88 0.51
CA MET A 56 -17.85 2.21 0.56
C MET A 56 -17.85 0.95 -0.32
N TRP A 57 -18.87 0.10 -0.17
CA TRP A 57 -19.01 -1.13 -0.95
C TRP A 57 -19.16 -0.88 -2.45
N THR A 58 -20.01 0.07 -2.86
CA THR A 58 -20.24 0.34 -4.29
C THR A 58 -18.98 0.90 -4.96
N ILE A 59 -18.34 1.90 -4.35
CA ILE A 59 -17.11 2.50 -4.88
C ILE A 59 -15.97 1.47 -4.85
N GLY A 60 -15.82 0.75 -3.74
CA GLY A 60 -14.79 -0.28 -3.58
C GLY A 60 -14.93 -1.39 -4.61
N ILE A 61 -16.11 -2.00 -4.75
CA ILE A 61 -16.35 -3.09 -5.72
C ILE A 61 -16.12 -2.60 -7.15
N ALA A 62 -16.60 -1.41 -7.50
CA ALA A 62 -16.39 -0.84 -8.83
C ALA A 62 -14.90 -0.69 -9.16
N PHE A 63 -14.11 -0.13 -8.23
CA PHE A 63 -12.66 -0.02 -8.41
C PHE A 63 -11.93 -1.36 -8.38
N CYS A 64 -12.42 -2.34 -7.63
CA CYS A 64 -11.85 -3.69 -7.65
C CYS A 64 -12.05 -4.36 -9.01
N LEU A 65 -13.27 -4.31 -9.56
CA LEU A 65 -13.57 -4.87 -10.89
C LEU A 65 -12.74 -4.21 -11.98
N VAL A 66 -12.71 -2.88 -12.01
CA VAL A 66 -11.95 -2.13 -13.02
C VAL A 66 -10.45 -2.32 -12.81
N GLY A 67 -9.95 -2.12 -11.59
CA GLY A 67 -8.53 -2.15 -11.28
C GLY A 67 -7.92 -3.54 -11.47
N SER A 68 -8.58 -4.60 -10.96
CA SER A 68 -8.11 -5.98 -11.13
C SER A 68 -8.19 -6.44 -12.58
N GLY A 69 -9.27 -6.07 -13.29
CA GLY A 69 -9.42 -6.34 -14.71
C GLY A 69 -8.32 -5.68 -15.55
N VAL A 70 -8.08 -4.39 -15.35
CA VAL A 70 -7.02 -3.64 -16.03
C VAL A 70 -5.64 -4.21 -15.70
N ASN A 71 -5.38 -4.53 -14.42
CA ASN A 71 -4.13 -5.17 -14.01
C ASN A 71 -3.93 -6.52 -14.69
N THR A 72 -4.95 -7.37 -14.75
CA THR A 72 -4.85 -8.69 -15.37
C THR A 72 -4.61 -8.57 -16.88
N LEU A 73 -5.31 -7.65 -17.54
CA LEU A 73 -5.13 -7.40 -18.97
C LEU A 73 -3.72 -6.89 -19.31
N TYR A 74 -3.18 -5.96 -18.52
CA TYR A 74 -1.84 -5.42 -18.77
C TYR A 74 -0.70 -6.35 -18.38
N THR A 75 -0.95 -7.42 -17.61
CA THR A 75 0.03 -8.51 -17.44
C THR A 75 0.39 -9.15 -18.77
N LEU A 76 -0.59 -9.28 -19.68
CA LEU A 76 -0.40 -9.94 -20.96
C LEU A 76 0.32 -9.06 -21.99
N ARG A 77 0.59 -7.79 -21.66
CA ARG A 77 1.26 -6.82 -22.54
C ARG A 77 2.72 -6.66 -22.13
N PHE A 78 3.62 -6.62 -23.11
CA PHE A 78 5.02 -6.21 -22.91
C PHE A 78 5.24 -4.77 -23.41
N PRO A 79 5.77 -3.84 -22.59
CA PRO A 79 6.05 -3.96 -21.15
C PRO A 79 4.76 -4.01 -20.30
N SER A 80 4.80 -4.74 -19.18
CA SER A 80 3.64 -4.88 -18.31
C SER A 80 3.43 -3.62 -17.48
N VAL A 81 2.20 -3.11 -17.48
CA VAL A 81 1.80 -1.95 -16.65
C VAL A 81 0.95 -2.46 -15.49
N SER A 82 1.16 -1.94 -14.29
CA SER A 82 0.32 -2.20 -13.12
C SER A 82 -0.20 -0.89 -12.53
N LEU A 83 -1.50 -0.88 -12.22
CA LEU A 83 -2.12 0.13 -11.39
C LEU A 83 -1.75 -0.13 -9.94
N SER A 84 -1.33 0.91 -9.23
CA SER A 84 -1.06 0.87 -7.80
C SER A 84 -2.36 1.00 -6.99
N GLN A 85 -2.49 0.25 -5.89
CA GLN A 85 -3.63 0.39 -4.98
C GLN A 85 -3.72 1.79 -4.34
N SER A 86 -2.61 2.50 -4.17
CA SER A 86 -2.58 3.88 -3.66
C SER A 86 -3.26 4.86 -4.63
N ALA A 87 -3.18 4.60 -5.94
CA ALA A 87 -3.86 5.41 -6.95
C ALA A 87 -5.39 5.27 -6.83
N ILE A 88 -5.89 4.07 -6.52
CA ILE A 88 -7.32 3.85 -6.24
C ILE A 88 -7.74 4.62 -5.00
N GLN A 89 -6.94 4.58 -3.93
CA GLN A 89 -7.23 5.35 -2.70
C GLN A 89 -7.33 6.86 -2.97
N PHE A 90 -6.46 7.39 -3.83
CA PHE A 90 -6.49 8.78 -4.23
C PHE A 90 -7.74 9.12 -5.08
N LEU A 91 -8.09 8.26 -6.05
CA LEU A 91 -9.26 8.45 -6.91
C LEU A 91 -10.59 8.22 -6.18
N ALA A 92 -10.60 7.37 -5.16
CA ALA A 92 -11.78 7.10 -4.34
C ALA A 92 -12.20 8.32 -3.51
N TYR A 93 -11.26 9.18 -3.11
CA TYR A 93 -11.56 10.38 -2.33
C TYR A 93 -12.49 11.39 -3.03
N PRO A 94 -12.19 11.91 -4.24
CA PRO A 94 -13.08 12.84 -4.93
C PRO A 94 -14.42 12.20 -5.28
N ILE A 95 -14.45 10.90 -5.62
CA ILE A 95 -15.69 10.18 -5.92
C ILE A 95 -16.55 10.00 -4.66
N GLY A 96 -15.96 9.62 -3.54
CA GLY A 96 -16.65 9.49 -2.26
C GLY A 96 -17.20 10.83 -1.77
N LYS A 97 -16.44 11.91 -1.97
CA LYS A 97 -16.89 13.28 -1.67
C LYS A 97 -17.98 13.76 -2.63
N ALA A 98 -17.89 13.43 -3.92
CA ALA A 98 -18.96 13.73 -4.88
C ALA A 98 -20.25 12.97 -4.53
N TRP A 99 -20.14 11.69 -4.13
CA TRP A 99 -21.27 10.88 -3.68
C TRP A 99 -21.98 11.50 -2.47
N GLN A 100 -21.22 12.07 -1.53
CA GLN A 100 -21.78 12.79 -0.38
C GLN A 100 -22.70 13.96 -0.79
N TYR A 101 -22.38 14.68 -1.88
CA TYR A 101 -23.16 15.84 -2.33
C TYR A 101 -24.28 15.46 -3.30
N VAL A 102 -24.10 14.42 -4.10
CA VAL A 102 -25.03 14.04 -5.17
C VAL A 102 -26.13 13.09 -4.66
N VAL A 103 -25.82 12.20 -3.72
CA VAL A 103 -26.75 11.15 -3.31
C VAL A 103 -27.55 11.59 -2.07
N PRO A 104 -28.88 11.66 -2.15
CA PRO A 104 -29.72 11.98 -0.99
C PRO A 104 -29.68 10.86 0.05
N ASP A 105 -29.87 11.21 1.33
CA ASP A 105 -29.91 10.29 2.49
C ASP A 105 -31.17 9.42 2.46
N TRP A 106 -31.28 8.54 1.48
CA TRP A 106 -32.31 7.51 1.43
C TRP A 106 -31.80 6.26 2.15
N GLY A 107 -32.58 5.78 3.11
CA GLY A 107 -32.18 4.63 3.92
C GLY A 107 -33.28 3.58 3.97
N VAL A 108 -32.88 2.33 3.78
CA VAL A 108 -33.78 1.18 3.95
C VAL A 108 -33.44 0.55 5.29
N THR A 109 -34.45 0.38 6.15
CA THR A 109 -34.28 -0.36 7.40
C THR A 109 -34.39 -1.84 7.10
N VAL A 110 -33.27 -2.55 7.10
CA VAL A 110 -33.21 -4.01 6.93
C VAL A 110 -32.74 -4.61 8.25
N LEU A 111 -33.44 -5.64 8.74
CA LEU A 111 -33.07 -6.36 9.97
C LEU A 111 -32.89 -5.46 11.22
N GLY A 112 -33.66 -4.37 11.31
CA GLY A 112 -33.61 -3.45 12.46
C GLY A 112 -32.43 -2.46 12.47
N GLN A 113 -31.53 -2.53 11.48
CA GLN A 113 -30.51 -1.49 11.26
C GLN A 113 -30.87 -0.61 10.05
N ARG A 114 -30.73 0.71 10.22
CA ARG A 114 -30.96 1.68 9.14
C ARG A 114 -29.73 1.71 8.23
N HIS A 115 -29.83 1.12 7.04
CA HIS A 115 -28.80 1.26 6.02
C HIS A 115 -29.09 2.49 5.17
N SER A 116 -28.44 3.60 5.51
CA SER A 116 -28.50 4.83 4.69
C SER A 116 -27.55 4.74 3.49
N LEU A 117 -28.01 5.17 2.32
CA LEU A 117 -27.20 5.37 1.11
C LEU A 117 -26.13 6.45 1.29
N ASN A 118 -26.40 7.40 2.18
CA ASN A 118 -25.46 8.44 2.60
C ASN A 118 -25.63 8.62 4.12
N PRO A 119 -24.76 8.00 4.94
CA PRO A 119 -24.85 8.06 6.40
C PRO A 119 -24.15 9.30 7.00
N GLY A 120 -23.47 10.09 6.17
CA GLY A 120 -22.74 11.28 6.60
C GLY A 120 -21.51 11.60 5.74
N PRO A 121 -20.66 12.52 6.22
CA PRO A 121 -19.46 12.95 5.52
C PRO A 121 -18.54 11.78 5.16
N PHE A 122 -17.91 11.85 3.97
CA PHE A 122 -16.97 10.81 3.55
C PHE A 122 -15.79 10.72 4.52
N ASN A 123 -15.60 9.54 5.10
CA ASN A 123 -14.71 9.35 6.23
C ASN A 123 -13.37 8.68 5.81
N TYR A 124 -12.33 8.88 6.63
CA TYR A 124 -11.03 8.25 6.47
C TYR A 124 -11.09 6.72 6.58
N LYS A 125 -12.03 6.19 7.39
CA LYS A 125 -12.25 4.73 7.53
C LYS A 125 -12.82 4.12 6.26
N GLU A 126 -13.83 4.76 5.66
CA GLU A 126 -14.42 4.30 4.39
C GLU A 126 -13.37 4.31 3.26
N ASN A 127 -12.57 5.37 3.17
CA ASN A 127 -11.51 5.48 2.17
C ASN A 127 -10.40 4.43 2.35
N MET A 128 -10.02 4.15 3.60
CA MET A 128 -9.04 3.10 3.90
C MET A 128 -9.60 1.70 3.58
N LEU A 129 -10.89 1.46 3.83
CA LEU A 129 -11.53 0.19 3.47
C LEU A 129 -11.59 -0.02 1.96
N ILE A 130 -11.83 1.02 1.16
CA ILE A 130 -11.73 0.96 -0.30
C ILE A 130 -10.31 0.57 -0.73
N TYR A 131 -9.29 1.17 -0.12
CA TYR A 131 -7.88 0.80 -0.35
C TYR A 131 -7.61 -0.69 -0.02
N ILE A 132 -8.07 -1.16 1.15
CA ILE A 132 -7.90 -2.56 1.56
C ILE A 132 -8.55 -3.51 0.55
N LEU A 133 -9.78 -3.21 0.13
CA LEU A 133 -10.52 -4.01 -0.85
C LEU A 133 -9.77 -4.06 -2.19
N ALA A 134 -9.29 -2.92 -2.68
CA ALA A 134 -8.50 -2.84 -3.91
C ALA A 134 -7.18 -3.61 -3.82
N ASN A 135 -6.45 -3.48 -2.70
CA ASN A 135 -5.21 -4.19 -2.45
C ASN A 135 -5.44 -5.72 -2.53
N LEU A 136 -6.44 -6.23 -1.81
CA LEU A 136 -6.80 -7.65 -1.83
C LEU A 136 -7.21 -8.13 -3.23
N SER A 137 -7.94 -7.29 -3.97
CA SER A 137 -8.38 -7.61 -5.33
C SER A 137 -7.24 -7.68 -6.34
N PHE A 138 -6.07 -7.12 -6.05
CA PHE A 138 -4.91 -7.20 -6.96
C PHE A 138 -4.11 -8.48 -6.74
N LEU A 139 -4.18 -9.08 -5.55
CA LEU A 139 -3.56 -10.38 -5.28
C LEU A 139 -4.17 -11.52 -6.11
N THR A 140 -5.39 -11.33 -6.65
CA THR A 140 -6.03 -12.33 -7.53
C THR A 140 -5.24 -12.61 -8.81
N ARG A 141 -4.34 -11.70 -9.20
CA ARG A 141 -3.41 -11.91 -10.32
C ARG A 141 -2.59 -13.19 -10.12
N LEU A 142 -2.09 -13.44 -8.91
CA LEU A 142 -1.29 -14.65 -8.62
C LEU A 142 -2.09 -15.92 -8.91
N SER A 143 -3.36 -15.95 -8.52
CA SER A 143 -4.26 -17.07 -8.83
C SER A 143 -4.49 -17.20 -10.33
N ALA A 144 -4.66 -16.07 -11.04
CA ALA A 144 -4.86 -16.06 -12.50
C ALA A 144 -3.64 -16.60 -13.26
N ASP A 145 -2.42 -16.29 -12.82
CA ASP A 145 -1.18 -16.78 -13.43
C ASP A 145 -1.10 -18.31 -13.33
N VAL A 146 -1.28 -18.87 -12.13
CA VAL A 146 -1.29 -20.33 -11.89
C VAL A 146 -2.35 -21.05 -12.74
N LEU A 147 -3.53 -20.45 -12.85
CA LEU A 147 -4.64 -21.02 -13.61
C LEU A 147 -4.38 -20.99 -15.11
N THR A 148 -3.76 -19.92 -15.59
CA THR A 148 -3.34 -19.76 -16.98
C THR A 148 -2.24 -20.77 -17.32
N GLU A 149 -1.28 -20.98 -16.43
CA GLU A 149 -0.24 -21.99 -16.59
C GLU A 149 -0.83 -23.41 -16.65
N GLN A 150 -1.74 -23.75 -15.74
CA GLN A 150 -2.45 -25.03 -15.76
C GLN A 150 -3.17 -25.27 -17.10
N ARG A 151 -3.79 -24.22 -17.65
CA ARG A 151 -4.53 -24.28 -18.91
C ARG A 151 -3.60 -24.40 -20.12
N VAL A 152 -2.53 -23.62 -20.17
CA VAL A 152 -1.65 -23.48 -21.35
C VAL A 152 -0.57 -24.55 -21.39
N PHE A 153 0.09 -24.82 -20.25
CA PHE A 153 1.20 -25.79 -20.19
C PHE A 153 0.72 -27.23 -19.96
N TYR A 154 -0.33 -27.42 -19.16
CA TYR A 154 -0.80 -28.78 -18.79
C TYR A 154 -2.07 -29.21 -19.52
N GLY A 155 -2.70 -28.34 -20.33
CA GLY A 155 -3.91 -28.65 -21.10
C GLY A 155 -5.13 -29.02 -20.26
N LEU A 156 -5.12 -28.73 -18.96
CA LEU A 156 -6.17 -29.11 -18.01
C LEU A 156 -7.24 -28.02 -17.91
N HIS A 157 -8.34 -28.21 -18.64
CA HIS A 157 -9.50 -27.34 -18.57
C HIS A 157 -10.45 -27.75 -17.44
N ALA A 158 -10.19 -27.27 -16.23
CA ALA A 158 -10.99 -27.60 -15.05
C ALA A 158 -12.38 -26.91 -15.00
N GLY A 159 -12.68 -26.04 -15.96
CA GLY A 159 -13.94 -25.32 -16.08
C GLY A 159 -14.05 -24.12 -15.13
N TRP A 160 -14.93 -23.17 -15.48
CA TRP A 160 -15.04 -21.86 -14.79
C TRP A 160 -15.37 -21.97 -13.30
N GLY A 161 -16.15 -22.99 -12.90
CA GLY A 161 -16.55 -23.19 -11.50
C GLY A 161 -15.37 -23.60 -10.62
N PHE A 162 -14.52 -24.51 -11.09
CA PHE A 162 -13.31 -24.92 -10.38
C PHE A 162 -12.35 -23.73 -10.26
N GLU A 163 -12.15 -22.99 -11.34
CA GLU A 163 -11.31 -21.79 -11.39
C GLU A 163 -11.73 -20.73 -10.34
N LEU A 164 -13.04 -20.52 -10.19
CA LEU A 164 -13.60 -19.61 -9.20
C LEU A 164 -13.43 -20.14 -7.77
N LEU A 165 -13.73 -21.42 -7.53
CA LEU A 165 -13.57 -22.04 -6.20
C LEU A 165 -12.11 -22.10 -5.75
N ALA A 166 -11.19 -22.38 -6.68
CA ALA A 166 -9.76 -22.39 -6.41
C ALA A 166 -9.29 -21.00 -5.96
N THR A 167 -9.65 -19.96 -6.73
CA THR A 167 -9.32 -18.57 -6.41
C THR A 167 -9.93 -18.15 -5.06
N LEU A 168 -11.19 -18.49 -4.81
CA LEU A 168 -11.87 -18.19 -3.54
C LEU A 168 -11.18 -18.88 -2.35
N THR A 169 -10.80 -20.14 -2.51
CA THR A 169 -10.12 -20.91 -1.45
C THR A 169 -8.76 -20.30 -1.12
N THR A 170 -7.99 -19.87 -2.13
CA THR A 170 -6.70 -19.20 -1.91
C THR A 170 -6.86 -17.92 -1.09
N ILE A 171 -7.88 -17.11 -1.40
CA ILE A 171 -8.15 -15.86 -0.67
C ILE A 171 -8.60 -16.15 0.76
N LEU A 172 -9.53 -17.08 0.95
CA LEU A 172 -10.03 -17.47 2.28
C LEU A 172 -8.92 -18.05 3.16
N TYR A 173 -8.05 -18.87 2.58
CA TYR A 173 -6.89 -19.41 3.26
C TYR A 173 -5.92 -18.30 3.71
N GLY A 174 -5.66 -17.32 2.84
CA GLY A 174 -4.87 -16.14 3.19
C GLY A 174 -5.46 -15.34 4.36
N PHE A 175 -6.78 -15.11 4.37
CA PHE A 175 -7.46 -14.45 5.48
C PHE A 175 -7.43 -15.25 6.78
N ALA A 176 -7.55 -16.58 6.71
CA ALA A 176 -7.45 -17.45 7.88
C ALA A 176 -6.06 -17.34 8.53
N LEU A 177 -4.99 -17.39 7.72
CA LEU A 177 -3.62 -17.21 8.21
C LEU A 177 -3.37 -15.79 8.75
N ALA A 178 -3.88 -14.75 8.08
CA ALA A 178 -3.77 -13.38 8.57
C ALA A 178 -4.49 -13.19 9.92
N GLY A 179 -5.63 -13.85 10.12
CA GLY A 179 -6.35 -13.86 11.38
C GLY A 179 -5.56 -14.51 12.52
N LEU A 180 -4.95 -15.67 12.26
CA LEU A 180 -4.07 -16.36 13.23
C LEU A 180 -2.83 -15.53 13.58
N GLY A 181 -2.26 -14.83 12.60
CA GLY A 181 -1.11 -13.95 12.79
C GLY A 181 -1.44 -12.60 13.44
N ARG A 182 -2.72 -12.24 13.61
CA ARG A 182 -3.12 -10.90 14.11
C ARG A 182 -2.50 -10.58 15.46
N SER A 183 -2.47 -11.53 16.40
CA SER A 183 -1.89 -11.30 17.73
C SER A 183 -0.36 -11.14 17.68
N LEU A 184 0.30 -11.71 16.67
CA LEU A 184 1.76 -11.60 16.50
C LEU A 184 2.18 -10.34 15.74
N VAL A 185 1.38 -9.90 14.76
CA VAL A 185 1.78 -8.85 13.79
C VAL A 185 1.07 -7.51 14.03
N VAL A 186 -0.13 -7.51 14.61
CA VAL A 186 -0.98 -6.30 14.71
C VAL A 186 -1.10 -5.79 16.15
N GLU A 187 -1.09 -6.68 17.14
CA GLU A 187 -1.28 -6.33 18.54
C GLU A 187 -0.06 -5.65 19.19
N PRO A 188 1.21 -6.01 18.86
CA PRO A 188 2.38 -5.29 19.34
C PRO A 188 2.52 -3.93 18.67
N LYS A 189 2.59 -2.86 19.47
CA LYS A 189 2.71 -1.47 18.99
C LYS A 189 4.08 -1.14 18.40
N ASP A 190 5.09 -1.91 18.75
CA ASP A 190 6.49 -1.69 18.32
C ASP A 190 6.76 -2.22 16.91
N LEU A 191 5.88 -3.05 16.36
CA LEU A 191 6.04 -3.66 15.04
C LEU A 191 5.29 -2.84 13.98
N VAL A 192 6.03 -1.94 13.31
CA VAL A 192 5.49 -1.13 12.22
C VAL A 192 5.88 -1.70 10.87
N TRP A 193 4.89 -1.90 10.00
CA TRP A 193 5.14 -2.33 8.63
C TRP A 193 5.35 -1.10 7.71
N PRO A 194 6.57 -0.85 7.22
CA PRO A 194 6.87 0.38 6.48
C PRO A 194 6.09 0.49 5.17
N GLY A 195 5.72 -0.64 4.55
CA GLY A 195 4.98 -0.67 3.28
C GLY A 195 3.56 -0.07 3.36
N VAL A 196 2.96 0.04 4.55
CA VAL A 196 1.62 0.65 4.69
C VAL A 196 1.66 2.13 5.08
N LEU A 197 2.81 2.63 5.57
CA LEU A 197 2.94 4.00 6.08
C LEU A 197 2.65 5.06 5.02
N GLY A 198 3.05 4.83 3.77
CA GLY A 198 2.74 5.76 2.68
C GLY A 198 1.23 5.90 2.45
N ASN A 199 0.47 4.80 2.55
CA ASN A 199 -0.97 4.78 2.34
C ASN A 199 -1.74 5.36 3.53
N THR A 200 -1.25 5.15 4.76
CA THR A 200 -1.82 5.79 5.95
C THR A 200 -1.56 7.29 5.94
N ALA A 201 -0.35 7.72 5.56
CA ALA A 201 0.01 9.13 5.41
C ALA A 201 -0.86 9.81 4.36
N LEU A 202 -1.05 9.15 3.21
CA LEU A 202 -1.94 9.63 2.15
C LEU A 202 -3.39 9.77 2.66
N ASN A 203 -3.90 8.79 3.39
CA ASN A 203 -5.24 8.85 3.94
C ASN A 203 -5.40 10.01 4.92
N ALA A 204 -4.42 10.18 5.81
CA ALA A 204 -4.40 11.26 6.79
C ALA A 204 -4.32 12.62 6.09
N ALA A 205 -3.51 12.76 5.05
CA ALA A 205 -3.43 13.98 4.24
C ALA A 205 -4.77 14.31 3.58
N LEU A 206 -5.44 13.33 2.95
CA LEU A 206 -6.73 13.51 2.27
C LEU A 206 -7.87 13.91 3.24
N HIS A 207 -7.85 13.39 4.47
CA HIS A 207 -8.90 13.58 5.46
C HIS A 207 -8.53 14.53 6.62
N SER A 208 -7.42 15.25 6.48
CA SER A 208 -6.98 16.27 7.44
C SER A 208 -7.87 17.52 7.42
N SER A 209 -9.08 17.42 7.97
CA SER A 209 -9.84 18.58 8.43
C SER A 209 -9.20 19.17 9.69
N ARG A 210 -8.09 19.90 9.55
CA ARG A 210 -7.77 20.96 10.51
C ARG A 210 -6.98 22.07 9.85
N LYS A 211 -7.58 23.26 9.94
CA LYS A 211 -6.95 24.58 9.87
C LYS A 211 -5.86 24.68 10.94
N GLU A 212 -4.75 24.01 10.76
CA GLU A 212 -3.48 24.46 11.35
C GLU A 212 -2.72 25.13 10.21
N GLU A 213 -3.28 26.25 9.76
CA GLU A 213 -2.51 27.29 9.10
C GLU A 213 -1.56 27.85 10.17
N VAL A 214 -0.42 27.19 10.36
CA VAL A 214 0.74 27.89 10.87
C VAL A 214 1.19 28.78 9.72
N GLU A 215 1.00 30.09 9.89
CA GLU A 215 1.39 31.12 8.92
C GLU A 215 2.80 30.81 8.36
N GLY A 216 2.86 30.44 7.07
CA GLY A 216 4.11 30.20 6.35
C GLY A 216 4.37 28.75 5.90
N THR A 217 3.60 27.75 6.32
CA THR A 217 3.76 26.37 5.82
C THR A 217 2.67 25.99 4.81
N VAL A 218 3.10 25.43 3.67
CA VAL A 218 2.19 24.96 2.62
C VAL A 218 1.32 23.85 3.21
N SER A 219 -0.01 23.96 3.08
CA SER A 219 -0.95 22.91 3.52
C SER A 219 -0.48 21.55 2.99
N ARG A 220 -0.42 20.52 3.86
CA ARG A 220 0.06 19.16 3.52
C ARG A 220 -0.61 18.61 2.24
N TYR A 221 -1.89 18.94 2.04
CA TYR A 221 -2.63 18.59 0.83
C TYR A 221 -2.11 19.30 -0.43
N ARG A 222 -1.81 20.60 -0.36
CA ARG A 222 -1.25 21.37 -1.48
C ARG A 222 0.17 20.92 -1.83
N PHE A 223 0.99 20.62 -0.82
CA PHE A 223 2.32 20.03 -1.03
C PHE A 223 2.22 18.67 -1.72
N PHE A 224 1.34 17.79 -1.24
CA PHE A 224 1.07 16.49 -1.88
C PHE A 224 0.63 16.65 -3.34
N LEU A 225 -0.29 17.57 -3.62
CA LEU A 225 -0.80 17.79 -4.98
C LEU A 225 0.27 18.37 -5.92
N MET A 226 1.13 19.27 -5.41
CA MET A 226 2.27 19.80 -6.16
C MET A 226 3.29 18.71 -6.49
N ALA A 227 3.65 17.86 -5.51
CA ALA A 227 4.54 16.73 -5.72
C ALA A 227 3.94 15.72 -6.71
N PHE A 228 2.64 15.41 -6.58
CA PHE A 228 1.93 14.54 -7.52
C PHE A 228 1.94 15.09 -8.94
N MET A 229 1.64 16.39 -9.12
CA MET A 229 1.67 17.03 -10.44
C MET A 229 3.09 17.14 -11.00
N ALA A 230 4.09 17.38 -10.15
CA ALA A 230 5.49 17.39 -10.56
C ALA A 230 5.94 16.01 -11.03
N SER A 231 5.64 14.94 -10.28
CA SER A 231 5.89 13.56 -10.70
C SER A 231 5.10 13.20 -11.95
N PHE A 232 3.84 13.59 -12.05
CA PHE A 232 3.03 13.37 -13.24
C PHE A 232 3.67 14.03 -14.46
N CYS A 233 4.02 15.32 -14.40
CA CYS A 233 4.70 16.00 -15.51
C CYS A 233 6.07 15.38 -15.82
N TRP A 234 6.83 14.98 -14.79
CA TRP A 234 8.16 14.38 -14.97
C TRP A 234 8.11 13.03 -15.67
N TYR A 235 7.13 12.17 -15.37
CA TYR A 235 6.98 10.87 -16.04
C TYR A 235 6.19 10.97 -17.35
N TRP A 236 5.17 11.83 -17.41
CA TRP A 236 4.33 12.01 -18.60
C TRP A 236 5.10 12.63 -19.77
N LEU A 237 6.01 13.58 -19.52
CA LEU A 237 6.78 14.25 -20.56
C LEU A 237 7.72 13.30 -21.35
N PRO A 238 8.57 12.46 -20.71
CA PRO A 238 9.41 11.51 -21.44
C PRO A 238 8.60 10.38 -22.08
N ASP A 239 7.56 9.86 -21.42
CA ASP A 239 6.75 8.76 -21.95
C ASP A 239 5.89 9.17 -23.15
N PHE A 240 5.35 10.39 -23.17
CA PHE A 240 4.45 10.86 -24.23
C PHE A 240 5.15 11.67 -25.32
N LEU A 241 6.11 12.53 -24.97
CA LEU A 241 6.71 13.49 -25.91
C LEU A 241 7.98 12.95 -26.59
N PHE A 242 8.81 12.16 -25.89
CA PHE A 242 10.10 11.65 -26.40
C PHE A 242 10.49 10.27 -25.80
N PRO A 243 9.74 9.19 -26.10
CA PRO A 243 10.12 7.83 -25.66
C PRO A 243 11.51 7.40 -26.17
N ALA A 244 12.08 8.08 -27.17
CA ALA A 244 13.44 7.86 -27.65
C ALA A 244 14.54 8.25 -26.64
N LEU A 245 14.28 9.14 -25.67
CA LEU A 245 15.28 9.49 -24.64
C LEU A 245 15.53 8.35 -23.63
N GLY A 246 14.53 7.49 -23.38
CA GLY A 246 14.68 6.31 -22.52
C GLY A 246 15.46 5.15 -23.17
N TYR A 247 15.67 5.20 -24.50
CA TYR A 247 16.40 4.19 -25.28
C TYR A 247 17.82 4.63 -25.65
N PHE A 248 18.40 5.61 -24.95
CA PHE A 248 19.71 6.15 -25.30
C PHE A 248 20.87 5.25 -24.79
N THR A 249 20.97 4.02 -25.32
CA THR A 249 22.14 3.17 -25.10
C THR A 249 23.25 3.52 -26.09
N TRP A 250 24.06 4.52 -25.74
CA TRP A 250 25.24 4.94 -26.53
C TRP A 250 26.18 3.76 -26.87
N VAL A 251 26.22 2.73 -26.00
CA VAL A 251 27.02 1.50 -26.18
C VAL A 251 26.57 0.69 -27.41
N CYS A 252 25.27 0.66 -27.72
CA CYS A 252 24.75 -0.01 -28.92
C CYS A 252 25.06 0.75 -30.22
N TRP A 253 25.45 2.03 -30.14
CA TRP A 253 25.88 2.83 -31.30
C TRP A 253 27.35 2.60 -31.67
N ILE A 254 28.21 2.20 -30.73
CA ILE A 254 29.65 1.97 -30.98
C ILE A 254 29.90 0.67 -31.76
N ALA A 255 29.09 -0.37 -31.53
CA ALA A 255 29.24 -1.66 -32.19
C ALA A 255 27.87 -2.27 -32.59
N PRO A 256 27.16 -1.68 -33.58
CA PRO A 256 25.78 -2.04 -33.91
C PRO A 256 25.60 -3.45 -34.49
N ARG A 257 26.68 -4.10 -34.93
CA ARG A 257 26.67 -5.42 -35.59
C ARG A 257 27.13 -6.59 -34.73
N ASN A 258 27.53 -6.36 -33.47
CA ASN A 258 28.00 -7.44 -32.60
C ASN A 258 26.82 -8.05 -31.80
N PRO A 259 26.46 -9.32 -32.02
CA PRO A 259 25.31 -9.95 -31.34
C PRO A 259 25.49 -10.03 -29.82
N VAL A 260 26.73 -10.16 -29.32
CA VAL A 260 27.03 -10.22 -27.88
C VAL A 260 26.79 -8.87 -27.20
N VAL A 261 27.13 -7.76 -27.88
CA VAL A 261 26.91 -6.40 -27.36
C VAL A 261 25.43 -6.06 -27.35
N ASN A 262 24.67 -6.43 -28.40
CA ASN A 262 23.23 -6.21 -28.42
C ASN A 262 22.45 -7.12 -27.44
N GLN A 263 22.94 -8.32 -27.12
CA GLN A 263 22.33 -9.17 -26.10
C GLN A 263 22.63 -8.71 -24.66
N ILE A 264 23.80 -8.13 -24.40
CA ILE A 264 24.15 -7.65 -23.06
C ILE A 264 23.61 -6.24 -22.80
N PHE A 265 23.65 -5.35 -23.80
CA PHE A 265 23.33 -3.92 -23.64
C PHE A 265 22.09 -3.43 -24.42
N GLY A 266 21.45 -4.29 -25.23
CA GLY A 266 20.30 -3.88 -26.03
C GLY A 266 19.00 -3.77 -25.23
N MET A 267 18.27 -2.66 -25.42
CA MET A 267 17.03 -2.35 -24.70
C MET A 267 15.78 -3.14 -25.18
N LYS A 268 15.79 -3.65 -26.42
CA LYS A 268 14.67 -4.43 -27.00
C LYS A 268 14.93 -5.93 -27.13
N SER A 269 16.19 -6.36 -27.10
CA SER A 269 16.58 -7.76 -27.35
C SER A 269 17.69 -8.27 -26.42
N GLY A 270 18.04 -7.50 -25.38
CA GLY A 270 19.11 -7.83 -24.44
C GLY A 270 18.73 -7.56 -22.98
N ILE A 271 19.68 -7.81 -22.07
CA ILE A 271 19.49 -7.78 -20.60
C ILE A 271 19.47 -6.34 -20.04
N GLY A 272 19.96 -5.34 -20.79
CA GLY A 272 19.81 -3.92 -20.43
C GLY A 272 20.67 -3.47 -19.24
N LEU A 273 21.86 -4.06 -19.03
CA LEU A 273 22.74 -3.81 -17.87
C LEU A 273 23.20 -2.34 -17.70
N PHE A 274 23.02 -1.48 -18.70
CA PHE A 274 23.32 -0.03 -18.66
C PHE A 274 22.27 0.82 -19.38
N ALA A 275 20.99 0.50 -19.15
CA ALA A 275 19.91 1.41 -19.48
C ALA A 275 19.95 2.59 -18.50
N PHE A 276 20.50 3.74 -18.91
CA PHE A 276 20.25 4.98 -18.18
C PHE A 276 18.77 5.32 -18.34
N HIS A 277 17.96 4.92 -17.35
CA HIS A 277 16.61 5.41 -17.21
C HIS A 277 16.72 6.83 -16.65
N ILE A 278 16.56 7.83 -17.52
CA ILE A 278 16.26 9.21 -17.11
C ILE A 278 14.77 9.30 -16.77
#